data_AF-A0A1R3JLA6-F1
#
_entry.id   AF-A0A1R3JLA6-F1
#
_cell.length_a   1.000
_cell.length_b   1.000
_cell.length_c   1.000
_cell.angle_alpha   90.00
_cell.angle_beta   90.00
_cell.angle_gamma   90.00
#
_symmetry.space_group_name_H-M   'P 1'
#
loop_
_entity.id
_entity.type
_entity.pdbx_description
1 polymer ?
#
loop_
_entity_poly.entity_id
_entity_poly.type
_entity_poly.pdbx_seq_one_letter_code
_entity_poly.pdbx_strand_id
1 'polypeptide(L)'
;MGKSNGFNNIVEFSNPMSDRFKIKRFHHVEFWCSDATNVSRRFSWALGMQLAAKSDLSTGNMAHASYLIRSGDCNFLFTAPYSPSISPTAATASIPTFDHATCRAFIASHGLAPRAVAVEVEDAETAFSISVAHGAKPSSPPIVLEN
;
A
#
# COMPACT_ATOMS: atom_id res chain seq x y z
N MET A 1 9.11 -17.64 51.44
CA MET A 1 9.07 -17.66 49.96
C MET A 1 7.86 -16.84 49.53
N GLY A 2 8.09 -15.60 49.09
CA GLY A 2 7.02 -14.63 48.82
C GLY A 2 6.26 -14.95 47.53
N LYS A 3 4.92 -14.89 47.60
CA LYS A 3 4.05 -14.95 46.41
C LYS A 3 4.16 -13.61 45.68
N SER A 4 4.56 -13.64 44.41
CA SER A 4 4.57 -12.48 43.52
C SER A 4 3.14 -12.18 43.02
N ASN A 5 2.49 -11.15 43.58
CA ASN A 5 1.21 -10.62 43.09
C ASN A 5 1.43 -9.66 41.90
N GLY A 6 1.77 -10.20 40.73
CA GLY A 6 2.35 -9.42 39.63
C GLY A 6 1.45 -8.93 38.49
N PHE A 7 0.15 -9.23 38.44
CA PHE A 7 -0.68 -8.91 37.25
C PHE A 7 -2.15 -8.53 37.55
N ASN A 8 -2.39 -7.58 38.46
CA ASN A 8 -3.77 -7.15 38.79
C ASN A 8 -4.30 -5.98 37.93
N ASN A 9 -3.51 -5.44 37.00
CA ASN A 9 -3.86 -4.25 36.21
C ASN A 9 -3.93 -4.55 34.70
N ILE A 10 -4.65 -5.59 34.29
CA ILE A 10 -5.08 -5.72 32.90
C ILE A 10 -6.35 -4.87 32.77
N VAL A 11 -6.27 -3.75 32.06
CA VAL A 11 -7.46 -2.96 31.70
C VAL A 11 -8.27 -3.79 30.70
N GLU A 12 -9.47 -4.22 31.08
CA GLU A 12 -10.43 -4.80 30.14
C GLU A 12 -10.88 -3.68 29.18
N PHE A 13 -10.21 -3.59 28.03
CA PHE A 13 -10.69 -2.74 26.94
C PHE A 13 -12.00 -3.33 26.41
N SER A 14 -13.13 -2.71 26.77
CA SER A 14 -14.41 -2.97 26.12
C SER A 14 -14.30 -2.56 24.66
N ASN A 15 -14.30 -3.53 23.74
CA ASN A 15 -14.29 -3.27 22.31
C ASN A 15 -15.74 -3.08 21.81
N PRO A 16 -16.15 -1.86 21.42
CA PRO A 16 -17.50 -1.60 20.93
C PRO A 16 -17.78 -2.19 19.55
N MET A 17 -16.77 -2.73 18.86
CA MET A 17 -16.89 -3.31 17.51
C MET A 17 -17.56 -2.35 16.51
N SER A 18 -17.22 -1.07 16.58
CA SER A 18 -17.91 0.02 15.88
C SER A 18 -17.36 0.32 14.47
N ASP A 19 -16.84 -0.70 13.77
CA ASP A 19 -16.38 -0.53 12.40
C ASP A 19 -17.57 -0.23 11.48
N ARG A 20 -17.44 0.77 10.60
CA ARG A 20 -18.54 1.21 9.71
C ARG A 20 -18.71 0.35 8.47
N PHE A 21 -17.70 -0.45 8.15
CA PHE A 21 -17.68 -1.42 7.05
C PHE A 21 -16.79 -2.58 7.46
N LYS A 22 -16.98 -3.74 6.83
CA LYS A 22 -16.27 -4.96 7.20
C LYS A 22 -14.82 -4.91 6.70
N ILE A 23 -13.89 -4.73 7.64
CA ILE A 23 -12.45 -4.84 7.42
C ILE A 23 -12.01 -6.28 7.67
N LYS A 24 -11.14 -6.82 6.82
CA LYS A 24 -10.62 -8.18 6.92
C LYS A 24 -9.25 -8.20 7.56
N ARG A 25 -8.26 -7.58 6.91
CA ARG A 25 -6.85 -7.60 7.33
C ARG A 25 -6.04 -6.53 6.60
N PHE A 26 -4.77 -6.36 6.99
CA PHE A 26 -3.81 -5.63 6.15
C PHE A 26 -3.57 -6.39 4.85
N HIS A 27 -3.60 -5.66 3.73
CA HIS A 27 -3.33 -6.24 2.42
C HIS A 27 -1.87 -6.01 2.01
N HIS A 28 -1.43 -4.74 1.94
CA HIS A 28 -0.06 -4.38 1.59
C HIS A 28 0.27 -2.95 2.03
N VAL A 29 1.56 -2.61 2.04
CA VAL A 29 2.04 -1.23 2.14
C VAL A 29 2.78 -0.88 0.86
N GLU A 30 2.38 0.23 0.22
CA GLU A 30 3.05 0.76 -0.96
C GLU A 30 4.02 1.87 -0.55
N PHE A 31 5.27 1.75 -0.98
CA PHE A 31 6.30 2.77 -0.87
C PHE A 31 6.52 3.42 -2.23
N TRP A 32 6.49 4.75 -2.26
CA TRP A 32 6.97 5.50 -3.41
C TRP A 32 8.45 5.81 -3.23
N CYS A 33 9.21 5.61 -4.32
CA CYS A 33 10.65 5.70 -4.28
C CYS A 33 11.22 6.12 -5.65
N SER A 34 12.44 6.65 -5.64
CA SER A 34 13.11 7.09 -6.88
C SER A 34 13.51 5.93 -7.79
N ASP A 35 13.82 4.76 -7.22
CA ASP A 35 14.16 3.55 -7.96
C ASP A 35 13.66 2.30 -7.22
N ALA A 36 12.59 1.69 -7.74
CA ALA A 36 11.94 0.55 -7.11
C ALA A 36 12.82 -0.72 -7.12
N THR A 37 13.75 -0.84 -8.07
CA THR A 37 14.62 -2.00 -8.21
C THR A 37 15.60 -2.12 -7.05
N ASN A 38 16.32 -1.04 -6.74
CA ASN A 38 17.30 -1.02 -5.64
C ASN A 38 16.61 -1.16 -4.29
N VAL A 39 15.49 -0.46 -4.08
CA VAL A 39 14.78 -0.50 -2.78
C VAL A 39 14.18 -1.88 -2.55
N SER A 40 13.47 -2.45 -3.52
CA SER A 40 12.88 -3.79 -3.37
C SER A 40 13.93 -4.86 -3.12
N ARG A 41 15.08 -4.83 -3.82
CA ARG A 41 16.19 -5.76 -3.59
C ARG A 41 16.83 -5.59 -2.20
N ARG A 42 17.04 -4.34 -1.76
CA ARG A 42 17.59 -4.07 -0.42
C ARG A 42 16.68 -4.59 0.68
N PHE A 43 15.37 -4.33 0.57
CA PHE A 43 14.38 -4.80 1.55
C PHE A 43 14.20 -6.31 1.47
N SER A 44 14.18 -6.88 0.27
CA SER A 44 14.12 -8.33 0.04
C SER A 44 15.25 -9.05 0.77
N TRP A 45 16.49 -8.61 0.58
CA TRP A 45 17.64 -9.19 1.26
C TRP A 45 17.61 -8.97 2.78
N ALA A 46 17.39 -7.72 3.22
CA ALA A 46 17.48 -7.37 4.64
C ALA A 46 16.36 -7.98 5.50
N LEU A 47 15.17 -8.16 4.93
CA LEU A 47 13.99 -8.68 5.64
C LEU A 47 13.68 -10.14 5.31
N GLY A 48 14.46 -10.78 4.41
CA GLY A 48 14.19 -12.14 3.95
C GLY A 48 12.87 -12.29 3.20
N MET A 49 12.43 -11.24 2.51
CA MET A 49 11.19 -11.23 1.71
C MET A 49 11.50 -11.61 0.26
N GLN A 50 10.65 -12.41 -0.37
CA GLN A 50 10.85 -12.86 -1.75
C GLN A 50 10.05 -12.00 -2.74
N LEU A 51 10.57 -11.80 -3.95
CA LEU A 51 9.80 -11.16 -5.03
C LEU A 51 8.61 -12.05 -5.40
N ALA A 52 7.39 -11.54 -5.20
CA ALA A 52 6.15 -12.27 -5.39
C ALA A 52 5.40 -11.85 -6.66
N ALA A 53 5.50 -10.58 -7.04
CA ALA A 53 4.88 -10.05 -8.27
C ALA A 53 5.65 -8.83 -8.77
N LYS A 54 5.45 -8.51 -10.05
CA LYS A 54 5.98 -7.29 -10.67
C LYS A 54 5.01 -6.73 -11.71
N SER A 55 5.07 -5.42 -11.90
CA SER A 55 4.51 -4.72 -13.04
C SER A 55 5.52 -3.69 -13.50
N ASP A 56 6.08 -3.88 -14.69
CA ASP A 56 7.15 -3.04 -15.25
C ASP A 56 7.07 -3.08 -16.79
N LEU A 57 8.07 -2.54 -17.48
CA LEU A 57 8.12 -2.58 -18.95
C LEU A 57 7.98 -3.98 -19.54
N SER A 58 8.49 -5.02 -18.87
CA SER A 58 8.41 -6.40 -19.34
C SER A 58 7.01 -7.00 -19.25
N THR A 59 6.12 -6.38 -18.46
CA THR A 59 4.69 -6.73 -18.38
C THR A 59 3.80 -5.75 -19.13
N GLY A 60 4.38 -4.86 -19.94
CA GLY A 60 3.65 -3.85 -20.72
C GLY A 60 3.27 -2.57 -19.96
N ASN A 61 3.72 -2.39 -18.71
CA ASN A 61 3.49 -1.17 -17.95
C ASN A 61 4.57 -0.13 -18.30
N MET A 62 4.15 0.93 -18.99
CA MET A 62 5.02 2.02 -19.44
C MET A 62 4.98 3.24 -18.50
N ALA A 63 4.11 3.22 -17.48
CA ALA A 63 3.93 4.33 -16.55
C ALA A 63 4.85 4.23 -15.32
N HIS A 64 4.95 3.05 -14.71
CA HIS A 64 5.73 2.84 -13.49
C HIS A 64 6.34 1.44 -13.41
N ALA A 65 7.37 1.33 -12.57
CA ALA A 65 7.92 0.05 -12.14
C ALA A 65 7.46 -0.24 -10.72
N SER A 66 6.75 -1.35 -10.55
CA SER A 66 6.20 -1.83 -9.29
C SER A 66 6.70 -3.24 -8.98
N TYR A 67 7.32 -3.42 -7.81
CA TYR A 67 7.79 -4.73 -7.34
C TYR A 67 7.19 -5.06 -5.99
N LEU A 68 6.49 -6.20 -5.91
CA LEU A 68 5.92 -6.71 -4.68
C LEU A 68 6.85 -7.75 -4.08
N ILE A 69 7.32 -7.51 -2.86
CA ILE A 69 8.03 -8.51 -2.05
C ILE A 69 7.13 -9.00 -0.91
N ARG A 70 7.25 -10.29 -0.57
CA ARG A 70 6.38 -10.97 0.39
C ARG A 70 7.17 -11.83 1.37
N SER A 71 6.74 -11.83 2.63
CA SER A 71 7.09 -12.84 3.63
C SER A 71 5.83 -13.18 4.44
N GLY A 72 5.33 -14.41 4.30
CA GLY A 72 4.01 -14.78 4.80
C GLY A 72 2.91 -13.87 4.23
N ASP A 73 2.12 -13.27 5.12
CA ASP A 73 1.08 -12.28 4.77
C ASP A 73 1.60 -10.84 4.69
N CYS A 74 2.87 -10.58 5.01
CA CYS A 74 3.45 -9.25 4.92
C CYS A 74 3.83 -8.94 3.47
N ASN A 75 3.22 -7.89 2.91
CA ASN A 75 3.36 -7.48 1.52
C ASN A 75 3.89 -6.04 1.44
N PHE A 76 5.07 -5.85 0.87
CA PHE A 76 5.62 -4.53 0.54
C PHE A 76 5.68 -4.33 -0.96
N LEU A 77 5.05 -3.27 -1.44
CA LEU A 77 5.05 -2.86 -2.83
C LEU A 77 5.95 -1.64 -2.97
N PHE A 78 6.89 -1.68 -3.90
CA PHE A 78 7.77 -0.55 -4.20
C PHE A 78 7.47 -0.05 -5.59
N THR A 79 7.08 1.22 -5.71
CA THR A 79 6.69 1.85 -6.97
C THR A 79 7.60 3.03 -7.27
N ALA A 80 8.09 3.09 -8.52
CA ALA A 80 8.89 4.20 -9.03
C ALA A 80 8.37 4.66 -10.41
N PRO A 81 8.34 5.97 -10.67
CA PRO A 81 7.83 6.50 -11.93
C PRO A 81 8.84 6.30 -13.07
N TYR A 82 8.38 5.84 -14.23
CA TYR A 82 9.16 5.97 -15.47
C TYR A 82 9.14 7.42 -15.98
N SER A 83 9.97 7.72 -16.98
CA SER A 83 9.93 9.03 -17.65
C SER A 83 8.54 9.28 -18.26
N PRO A 84 7.91 10.46 -18.05
CA PRO A 84 6.65 10.80 -18.69
C PRO A 84 6.75 10.83 -20.23
N SER A 85 7.96 10.92 -20.78
CA SER A 85 8.17 10.82 -22.23
C SER A 85 7.89 9.43 -22.80
N ILE A 86 7.94 8.37 -21.98
CA ILE A 86 7.68 6.99 -22.39
C ILE A 86 6.16 6.75 -22.45
N SER A 87 5.43 7.28 -21.48
CA SER A 87 3.97 7.22 -21.40
C SER A 87 3.46 8.56 -20.85
N PRO A 88 3.08 9.50 -21.74
CA PRO A 88 2.59 10.82 -21.31
C PRO A 88 1.32 10.70 -20.47
N THR A 89 0.53 9.68 -20.77
CA THR A 89 -0.63 9.26 -19.97
C THR A 89 -0.24 8.02 -19.17
N ALA A 90 -0.73 7.88 -17.94
CA ALA A 90 -0.56 6.67 -17.15
C ALA A 90 -1.48 5.52 -17.60
N ALA A 91 -1.80 5.43 -18.91
CA ALA A 91 -2.82 4.54 -19.44
C ALA A 91 -2.49 3.05 -19.29
N THR A 92 -1.21 2.70 -19.25
CA THR A 92 -0.73 1.31 -19.06
C THR A 92 -0.39 1.01 -17.59
N ALA A 93 -0.71 1.92 -16.67
CA ALA A 93 -0.45 1.72 -15.25
C ALA A 93 -1.31 0.59 -14.70
N SER A 94 -0.68 -0.42 -14.08
CA SER A 94 -1.41 -1.48 -13.36
C SER A 94 -2.07 -0.99 -12.07
N ILE A 95 -1.70 0.21 -11.60
CA ILE A 95 -2.26 0.88 -10.43
C ILE A 95 -2.88 2.17 -10.95
N PRO A 96 -4.20 2.22 -11.17
CA PRO A 96 -4.83 3.34 -11.87
C PRO A 96 -4.84 4.64 -11.04
N THR A 97 -4.53 4.55 -9.75
CA THR A 97 -4.38 5.71 -8.85
C THR A 97 -3.00 6.37 -8.93
N PHE A 98 -2.08 5.80 -9.72
CA PHE A 98 -0.74 6.33 -9.92
C PHE A 98 -0.75 7.58 -10.81
N ASP A 99 0.00 8.60 -10.42
CA ASP A 99 0.22 9.82 -11.19
C ASP A 99 1.70 10.22 -11.18
N HIS A 100 2.23 10.56 -12.36
CA HIS A 100 3.65 10.89 -12.55
C HIS A 100 4.08 12.13 -11.78
N ALA A 101 3.24 13.16 -11.72
CA ALA A 101 3.56 14.42 -11.07
C ALA A 101 3.49 14.27 -9.54
N THR A 102 2.43 13.65 -9.05
CA THR A 102 2.19 13.39 -7.63
C THR A 102 3.28 12.48 -7.04
N CYS A 103 3.66 11.42 -7.76
CA CYS A 103 4.74 10.51 -7.31
C CYS A 103 6.08 11.24 -7.18
N ARG A 104 6.47 12.03 -8.19
CA ARG A 104 7.71 12.82 -8.15
C ARG A 104 7.71 13.87 -7.04
N ALA A 105 6.60 14.60 -6.89
CA ALA A 105 6.46 15.61 -5.85
C ALA A 105 6.59 14.99 -4.45
N PHE A 106 5.93 13.86 -4.22
CA PHE A 106 6.00 13.13 -2.95
C PHE A 106 7.40 12.62 -2.64
N ILE A 107 8.10 12.04 -3.62
CA ILE A 107 9.49 11.58 -3.44
C ILE A 107 10.41 12.77 -3.15
N ALA A 108 10.23 13.91 -3.83
CA ALA A 108 11.02 15.10 -3.59
C ALA A 108 10.78 15.70 -2.19
N SER A 109 9.57 15.63 -1.65
CA SER A 109 9.23 16.17 -0.33
C SER A 109 9.59 15.24 0.83
N HIS A 110 9.57 13.92 0.63
CA HIS A 110 9.69 12.95 1.72
C HIS A 110 10.85 11.94 1.58
N GLY A 111 11.45 11.83 0.39
CA GLY A 111 12.38 10.74 0.07
C GLY A 111 11.66 9.40 -0.10
N LEU A 112 12.27 8.31 0.39
CA LEU A 112 11.61 7.00 0.47
C LEU A 112 10.59 7.01 1.61
N ALA A 113 9.31 6.87 1.30
CA ALA A 113 8.25 6.87 2.30
C ALA A 113 7.03 6.02 1.90
N PRO A 114 6.26 5.49 2.87
CA PRO A 114 5.00 4.82 2.59
C PRO A 114 3.99 5.81 2.02
N ARG A 115 3.46 5.51 0.84
CA ARG A 115 2.40 6.27 0.17
C ARG A 115 1.02 5.76 0.55
N ALA A 116 0.83 4.44 0.57
CA ALA A 116 -0.46 3.82 0.80
C ALA A 116 -0.35 2.69 1.84
N VAL A 117 -1.27 2.70 2.80
CA VAL A 117 -1.50 1.58 3.72
C VAL A 117 -2.82 0.93 3.28
N ALA A 118 -2.72 -0.23 2.63
CA ALA A 118 -3.87 -0.90 2.06
C ALA A 118 -4.43 -1.94 3.02
N VAL A 119 -5.75 -1.89 3.19
CA VAL A 119 -6.52 -2.87 3.97
C VAL A 119 -7.47 -3.61 3.03
N GLU A 120 -7.58 -4.92 3.25
CA GLU A 120 -8.57 -5.74 2.56
C GLU A 120 -9.93 -5.53 3.24
N VAL A 121 -10.94 -5.22 2.44
CA VAL A 121 -12.33 -5.01 2.88
C VAL A 121 -13.25 -5.94 2.10
N GLU A 122 -14.48 -6.12 2.58
CA GLU A 122 -15.50 -6.90 1.88
C GLU A 122 -15.80 -6.33 0.49
N ASP A 123 -15.98 -5.01 0.41
CA ASP A 123 -16.30 -4.26 -0.80
C ASP A 123 -15.64 -2.87 -0.71
N ALA A 124 -14.74 -2.58 -1.66
CA ALA A 124 -13.98 -1.33 -1.72
C ALA A 124 -14.85 -0.12 -2.11
N GLU A 125 -15.87 -0.30 -2.95
CA GLU A 125 -16.78 0.77 -3.36
C GLU A 125 -17.68 1.20 -2.20
N THR A 126 -18.23 0.22 -1.48
CA THR A 126 -19.01 0.46 -0.26
C THR A 126 -18.14 1.09 0.83
N ALA A 127 -16.93 0.58 1.08
CA ALA A 127 -16.02 1.15 2.07
C ALA A 127 -15.65 2.61 1.76
N PHE A 128 -15.39 2.93 0.49
CA PHE A 128 -15.13 4.30 0.04
C PHE A 128 -16.33 5.22 0.27
N SER A 129 -17.52 4.81 -0.18
CA SER A 129 -18.75 5.61 -0.07
C SER A 129 -19.11 5.90 1.39
N ILE A 130 -19.03 4.88 2.26
CA ILE A 130 -19.27 5.05 3.70
C ILE A 130 -18.22 5.96 4.33
N SER A 131 -16.95 5.81 3.96
CA SER A 131 -15.87 6.65 4.50
C SER A 131 -16.07 8.12 4.16
N VAL A 132 -16.37 8.44 2.90
CA VAL A 132 -16.61 9.82 2.46
C VAL A 132 -17.85 10.40 3.12
N ALA A 133 -18.94 9.62 3.23
CA ALA A 133 -20.16 10.05 3.93
C ALA A 133 -19.92 10.38 5.42
N HIS A 134 -18.86 9.84 6.02
CA HIS A 134 -18.46 10.09 7.40
C HIS A 134 -17.23 11.01 7.53
N GLY A 135 -16.92 11.81 6.49
CA GLY A 135 -15.94 12.89 6.56
C GLY A 135 -14.53 12.54 6.08
N ALA A 136 -14.31 11.35 5.51
CA ALA A 136 -13.04 11.05 4.85
C ALA A 136 -12.85 11.95 3.61
N LYS A 137 -11.64 12.47 3.43
CA LYS A 137 -11.28 13.21 2.22
C LYS A 137 -10.94 12.21 1.09
N PRO A 138 -11.66 12.22 -0.04
CA PRO A 138 -11.39 11.27 -1.11
C PRO A 138 -10.03 11.56 -1.75
N SER A 139 -9.25 10.52 -2.01
CA SER A 139 -7.98 10.62 -2.77
C SER A 139 -8.08 10.04 -4.18
N SER A 140 -8.79 8.93 -4.35
CA SER A 140 -9.07 8.33 -5.65
C SER A 140 -10.41 7.58 -5.55
N PRO A 141 -11.30 7.69 -6.56
CA PRO A 141 -12.56 6.96 -6.56
C PRO A 141 -12.31 5.44 -6.72
N PRO A 142 -13.29 4.58 -6.37
CA PRO A 142 -13.22 3.16 -6.65
C PRO A 142 -13.09 2.88 -8.14
N ILE A 143 -12.19 1.96 -8.50
CA ILE A 143 -11.95 1.54 -9.88
C ILE A 143 -11.90 0.00 -9.88
N VAL A 144 -12.75 -0.61 -10.70
CA VAL A 144 -12.71 -2.06 -10.91
C VAL A 144 -11.56 -2.37 -11.86
N LEU A 145 -10.68 -3.29 -11.46
CA LEU A 145 -9.60 -3.80 -12.30
C LEU A 145 -10.11 -5.03 -13.05
N GLU A 146 -9.99 -5.02 -14.37
CA GLU A 146 -10.22 -6.22 -15.18
C GLU A 146 -8.99 -7.15 -15.07
N ASN A 147 -9.24 -8.46 -14.92
CA ASN A 147 -8.21 -9.48 -14.86
C ASN A 147 -7.73 -9.92 -16.25
#